data_AF-A0A172YIC0-F1
#
_entry.id   AF-A0A172YIC0-F1
#
_cell.length_a   1.000
_cell.length_b   1.000
_cell.length_c   1.000
_cell.angle_alpha   90.00
_cell.angle_beta   90.00
_cell.angle_gamma   90.00
#
_symmetry.space_group_name_H-M   'P 1'
#
loop_
_entity.id
_entity.type
_entity.pdbx_description
1 polymer ?
#
loop_
_entity_poly.entity_id
_entity_poly.type
_entity_poly.pdbx_seq_one_letter_code
_entity_poly.pdbx_strand_id
1 'polypeptide(L)'
;MLRVVLYILVIVGYAQGMLWDAQRGMDASLKFSEWSFTEITQSGILALTVIGLLAVRRYFGLFRVGLMVMAMFALSALLRENDALMDDLISHGFWKWPVALVALPTLYYLLHHRYRLFVEMRLYFTSMPFGLFLAGFLSTFVFSRLLGRGKMWQAAMGDDYMRIVKDMVEECSESIGYLLILFSVIELYFFAQRLRRHYG
;
A
#
# COMPACT_ATOMS: atom_id res chain seq x y z
N MET A 1 18.93 -8.93 11.28
CA MET A 1 19.18 -10.04 10.33
C MET A 1 17.95 -10.91 10.13
N LEU A 2 17.39 -11.55 11.17
CA LEU A 2 16.20 -12.42 11.01
C LEU A 2 15.01 -11.76 10.26
N ARG A 3 14.65 -10.50 10.60
CA ARG A 3 13.54 -9.80 9.92
C ARG A 3 13.77 -9.57 8.43
N VAL A 4 15.00 -9.24 8.03
CA VAL A 4 15.36 -9.05 6.62
C VAL A 4 15.20 -10.36 5.84
N VAL A 5 15.62 -11.48 6.43
CA VAL A 5 15.41 -12.81 5.83
C VAL A 5 13.92 -13.10 5.67
N LEU A 6 13.10 -12.79 6.69
CA LEU A 6 11.65 -12.94 6.60
C LEU A 6 11.03 -12.06 5.49
N TYR A 7 11.48 -10.81 5.35
CA TYR A 7 11.00 -9.92 4.28
C TYR A 7 11.36 -10.46 2.90
N ILE A 8 12.57 -11.00 2.72
CA ILE A 8 12.97 -11.66 1.46
C ILE A 8 12.06 -12.86 1.19
N LEU A 9 11.82 -13.72 2.19
CA LEU A 9 10.95 -14.88 2.03
C LEU A 9 9.51 -14.49 1.67
N VAL A 10 8.97 -13.42 2.25
CA VAL A 10 7.65 -12.89 1.91
C VAL A 10 7.63 -12.38 0.47
N ILE A 11 8.65 -11.62 0.04
CA ILE A 11 8.74 -11.12 -1.35
C ILE A 11 8.82 -12.30 -2.33
N VAL A 12 9.67 -13.28 -2.05
CA VAL A 12 9.81 -14.48 -2.89
C VAL A 12 8.49 -15.25 -2.95
N GLY A 13 7.84 -15.49 -1.80
CA GLY A 13 6.55 -16.16 -1.74
C GLY A 13 5.47 -15.41 -2.52
N TYR A 14 5.44 -14.09 -2.42
CA TYR A 14 4.52 -13.24 -3.19
C TYR A 14 4.76 -13.38 -4.70
N ALA A 15 6.01 -13.29 -5.14
CA ALA A 15 6.37 -13.44 -6.55
C ALA A 15 6.02 -14.84 -7.10
N GLN A 16 6.18 -15.91 -6.30
CA GLN A 16 5.73 -17.25 -6.68
C GLN A 16 4.20 -17.33 -6.78
N GLY A 17 3.47 -16.63 -5.91
CA GLY A 17 2.01 -16.52 -6.00
C GLY A 17 1.56 -15.82 -7.28
N MET A 18 2.23 -14.73 -7.67
CA MET A 18 1.96 -14.06 -8.96
C MET A 18 2.27 -14.96 -10.16
N LEU A 19 3.37 -15.71 -10.11
CA LEU A 19 3.71 -16.67 -11.16
C LEU A 19 2.62 -17.75 -11.29
N TRP A 20 2.16 -18.29 -10.16
CA TRP A 20 1.08 -19.26 -10.13
C TRP A 20 -0.22 -18.71 -10.72
N ASP A 21 -0.56 -17.46 -10.40
CA ASP A 21 -1.72 -16.76 -10.96
C ASP A 21 -1.60 -16.56 -12.48
N ALA A 22 -0.42 -16.15 -12.96
CA ALA A 22 -0.15 -15.99 -14.38
C ALA A 22 -0.20 -17.32 -15.18
N GLN A 23 0.16 -18.44 -14.54
CA GLN A 23 0.14 -19.78 -15.12
C GLN A 23 -1.26 -20.40 -15.17
N ARG A 24 -2.20 -19.91 -14.35
CA ARG A 24 -3.59 -20.37 -14.39
C ARG A 24 -4.16 -20.06 -15.78
N GLY A 25 -4.64 -21.10 -16.47
CA GLY A 25 -5.15 -21.05 -17.85
C GLY A 25 -6.50 -20.32 -17.99
N MET A 26 -6.65 -19.16 -17.35
CA MET A 26 -7.75 -18.23 -17.59
C MET A 26 -7.44 -17.40 -18.83
N ASP A 27 -8.48 -16.96 -19.55
CA ASP A 27 -8.35 -16.07 -20.69
C ASP A 27 -7.44 -14.88 -20.34
N ALA A 28 -6.63 -14.42 -21.29
CA ALA A 28 -5.68 -13.32 -21.06
C ALA A 28 -6.35 -12.03 -20.59
N SER A 29 -7.66 -11.86 -20.81
CA SER A 29 -8.49 -10.78 -20.30
C SER A 29 -8.93 -10.93 -18.84
N LEU A 30 -8.84 -12.14 -18.27
CA LEU A 30 -9.17 -12.47 -16.87
C LEU A 30 -7.92 -12.62 -15.99
N LYS A 31 -6.73 -12.69 -16.59
CA LYS A 31 -5.46 -12.62 -15.84
C LYS A 31 -5.31 -11.23 -15.26
N PHE A 32 -5.06 -11.13 -13.94
CA PHE A 32 -5.12 -9.87 -13.19
C PHE A 32 -6.51 -9.21 -13.17
N SER A 33 -7.58 -10.02 -13.23
CA SER A 33 -8.96 -9.57 -12.93
C SER A 33 -9.17 -9.42 -11.41
N GLU A 34 -10.32 -8.87 -11.02
CA GLU A 34 -10.77 -8.64 -9.63
C GLU A 34 -10.60 -9.82 -8.64
N TRP A 35 -10.60 -11.04 -9.17
CA TRP A 35 -10.45 -12.28 -8.39
C TRP A 35 -9.07 -12.91 -8.50
N SER A 36 -8.10 -12.15 -9.02
CA SER A 36 -6.71 -12.57 -9.12
C SER A 36 -6.07 -12.70 -7.74
N PHE A 37 -5.07 -13.58 -7.64
CA PHE A 37 -4.26 -13.68 -6.42
C PHE A 37 -3.66 -12.33 -6.02
N THR A 38 -3.27 -11.53 -7.01
CA THR A 38 -2.60 -10.24 -6.84
C THR A 38 -3.50 -9.27 -6.07
N GLU A 39 -4.72 -9.03 -6.55
CA GLU A 39 -5.67 -8.09 -5.93
C GLU A 39 -6.09 -8.49 -4.51
N ILE A 40 -6.42 -9.77 -4.31
CA ILE A 40 -6.78 -10.29 -2.99
C ILE A 40 -5.63 -10.09 -2.00
N THR A 41 -4.40 -10.35 -2.46
CA THR A 41 -3.23 -10.23 -1.60
C THR A 41 -2.88 -8.76 -1.33
N GLN A 42 -2.99 -7.87 -2.33
CA GLN A 42 -2.80 -6.42 -2.14
C GLN A 42 -3.81 -5.87 -1.12
N SER A 43 -5.08 -6.25 -1.24
CA SER A 43 -6.14 -5.92 -0.27
C SER A 43 -5.81 -6.43 1.14
N GLY A 44 -5.34 -7.68 1.25
CA GLY A 44 -4.89 -8.24 2.53
C GLY A 44 -3.71 -7.47 3.14
N ILE A 45 -2.71 -7.11 2.35
CA ILE A 45 -1.53 -6.33 2.77
C ILE A 45 -1.96 -4.95 3.28
N LEU A 46 -2.86 -4.27 2.55
CA LEU A 46 -3.39 -2.96 2.95
C LEU A 46 -4.23 -3.06 4.24
N ALA A 47 -5.08 -4.07 4.37
CA ALA A 47 -5.84 -4.30 5.61
C ALA A 47 -4.92 -4.53 6.81
N LEU A 48 -3.88 -5.36 6.67
CA LEU A 48 -2.86 -5.57 7.71
C LEU A 48 -2.09 -4.29 8.04
N THR A 49 -1.81 -3.46 7.04
CA THR A 49 -1.17 -2.15 7.21
C THR A 49 -2.03 -1.23 8.08
N VAL A 50 -3.33 -1.11 7.77
CA VAL A 50 -4.29 -0.31 8.55
C VAL A 50 -4.34 -0.80 10.00
N ILE A 51 -4.54 -2.11 10.19
CA ILE A 51 -4.62 -2.73 11.52
C ILE A 51 -3.32 -2.48 12.31
N GLY A 52 -2.16 -2.70 11.69
CA GLY A 52 -0.86 -2.50 12.32
C GLY A 52 -0.62 -1.05 12.75
N LEU A 53 -0.94 -0.08 11.90
CA LEU A 53 -0.82 1.36 12.23
C LEU A 53 -1.71 1.75 13.42
N LEU A 54 -2.97 1.30 13.42
CA LEU A 54 -3.90 1.57 14.52
C LEU A 54 -3.48 0.85 15.82
N ALA A 55 -2.97 -0.37 15.72
CA ALA A 55 -2.46 -1.14 16.85
C ALA A 55 -1.24 -0.47 17.49
N VAL A 56 -0.25 -0.07 16.69
CA VAL A 56 0.94 0.66 17.17
C VAL A 56 0.51 1.96 17.85
N ARG A 57 -0.38 2.72 17.20
CA ARG A 57 -0.91 3.97 17.78
C ARG A 57 -1.57 3.72 19.14
N ARG A 58 -2.43 2.70 19.24
CA ARG A 58 -3.20 2.40 20.45
C ARG A 58 -2.34 1.87 21.60
N TYR A 59 -1.34 1.06 21.28
CA TYR A 59 -0.50 0.36 22.25
C TYR A 59 0.63 1.23 22.81
N PHE A 60 1.27 2.04 21.97
CA PHE A 60 2.38 2.91 22.39
C PHE A 60 1.96 4.34 22.68
N GLY A 61 0.85 4.81 22.11
CA GLY A 61 0.38 6.18 22.31
C GLY A 61 1.26 7.27 21.68
N LEU A 62 2.27 6.89 20.90
CA LEU A 62 3.19 7.74 20.14
C LEU A 62 2.63 8.04 18.74
N PHE A 63 3.09 9.14 18.14
CA PHE A 63 2.77 9.54 16.76
C PHE A 63 1.25 9.53 16.47
N ARG A 64 0.43 10.05 17.39
CA ARG A 64 -1.03 9.85 17.37
C ARG A 64 -1.68 10.41 16.11
N VAL A 65 -1.26 11.61 15.69
CA VAL A 65 -1.84 12.26 14.51
C VAL A 65 -1.27 11.62 13.26
N GLY A 66 0.05 11.44 13.21
CA GLY A 66 0.74 10.82 12.07
C GLY A 66 0.19 9.44 11.70
N LEU A 67 0.11 8.53 12.68
CA LEU A 67 -0.37 7.18 12.44
C LEU A 67 -1.85 7.13 12.11
N MET A 68 -2.66 8.10 12.55
CA MET A 68 -4.04 8.20 12.06
C MET A 68 -4.07 8.45 10.57
N VAL A 69 -3.33 9.47 10.13
CA VAL A 69 -3.37 9.95 8.76
C VAL A 69 -2.83 8.85 7.83
N MET A 70 -1.74 8.19 8.23
CA MET A 70 -1.22 7.03 7.50
C MET A 70 -2.21 5.87 7.45
N ALA A 71 -2.88 5.54 8.55
CA ALA A 71 -3.87 4.45 8.59
C ALA A 71 -5.08 4.76 7.71
N MET A 72 -5.59 5.99 7.76
CA MET A 72 -6.73 6.39 6.94
C MET A 72 -6.36 6.49 5.46
N PHE A 73 -5.13 6.91 5.14
CA PHE A 73 -4.61 6.86 3.77
C PHE A 73 -4.54 5.42 3.25
N ALA A 74 -3.99 4.48 4.03
CA ALA A 74 -3.95 3.06 3.68
C ALA A 74 -5.37 2.46 3.55
N LEU A 75 -6.33 2.91 4.37
CA LEU A 75 -7.72 2.52 4.25
C LEU A 75 -8.36 3.07 2.98
N SER A 76 -8.09 4.32 2.60
CA SER A 76 -8.53 4.86 1.31
C SER A 76 -7.93 4.10 0.13
N ALA A 77 -6.66 3.69 0.22
CA ALA A 77 -6.03 2.83 -0.78
C ALA A 77 -6.71 1.45 -0.85
N LEU A 78 -7.04 0.84 0.30
CA LEU A 78 -7.77 -0.43 0.36
C LEU A 78 -9.14 -0.33 -0.31
N LEU A 79 -9.90 0.72 0.00
CA LEU A 79 -11.22 0.95 -0.60
C LEU A 79 -11.13 1.18 -2.11
N ARG A 80 -10.07 1.86 -2.57
CA ARG A 80 -9.79 2.05 -4.00
C ARG A 80 -9.38 0.75 -4.68
N GLU A 81 -8.62 -0.11 -4.01
CA GLU A 81 -8.21 -1.41 -4.56
C GLU A 81 -9.42 -2.34 -4.77
N ASN A 82 -10.49 -2.14 -4.00
CA ASN A 82 -11.73 -2.91 -4.11
C ASN A 82 -12.80 -2.10 -4.87
N ASP A 83 -12.41 -1.19 -5.76
CA ASP A 83 -13.35 -0.33 -6.48
C ASP A 83 -14.28 -1.14 -7.40
N ALA A 84 -13.72 -2.12 -8.08
CA ALA A 84 -14.41 -2.95 -9.04
C ALA A 84 -15.49 -3.83 -8.37
N LEU A 85 -15.18 -4.43 -7.21
CA LEU A 85 -16.17 -5.11 -6.36
C LEU A 85 -17.33 -4.20 -5.93
N MET A 86 -17.06 -2.93 -5.64
CA MET A 86 -18.10 -1.97 -5.25
C MET A 86 -18.97 -1.54 -6.43
N ASP A 87 -18.34 -1.42 -7.60
CA ASP A 87 -19.01 -1.04 -8.82
C ASP A 87 -19.98 -2.15 -9.29
N ASP A 88 -19.57 -3.42 -9.14
CA ASP A 88 -20.39 -4.61 -9.41
C ASP A 88 -21.56 -4.78 -8.42
N LEU A 89 -21.33 -4.54 -7.12
CA LEU A 89 -22.34 -4.74 -6.08
C LEU A 89 -23.36 -3.59 -5.98
N ILE A 90 -22.96 -2.36 -6.32
CA ILE A 90 -23.76 -1.16 -6.05
C ILE A 90 -23.97 -0.34 -7.32
N SER A 91 -22.93 0.28 -7.85
CA SER A 91 -22.99 1.09 -9.08
C SER A 91 -21.61 1.61 -9.48
N HIS A 92 -21.40 1.83 -10.78
CA HIS A 92 -20.15 2.36 -11.33
C HIS A 92 -19.70 3.67 -10.66
N GLY A 93 -18.47 3.70 -10.15
CA GLY A 93 -17.85 4.83 -9.46
C GLY A 93 -18.31 5.03 -8.01
N PHE A 94 -19.01 4.05 -7.42
CA PHE A 94 -19.51 4.15 -6.05
C PHE A 94 -18.38 4.26 -5.03
N TRP A 95 -17.24 3.62 -5.29
CA TRP A 95 -16.04 3.63 -4.44
C TRP A 95 -15.57 5.02 -4.01
N LYS A 96 -15.89 6.08 -4.77
CA LYS A 96 -15.56 7.47 -4.44
C LYS A 96 -16.21 7.94 -3.14
N TRP A 97 -17.42 7.47 -2.84
CA TRP A 97 -18.17 7.87 -1.65
C TRP A 97 -17.55 7.35 -0.34
N PRO A 98 -17.27 6.03 -0.16
CA PRO A 98 -16.60 5.55 1.03
C PRO A 98 -15.18 6.12 1.15
N VAL A 99 -14.45 6.30 0.03
CA VAL A 99 -13.14 6.97 0.07
C VAL A 99 -13.27 8.41 0.57
N ALA A 100 -14.24 9.19 0.08
CA ALA A 100 -14.48 10.56 0.55
C ALA A 100 -14.88 10.61 2.03
N LEU A 101 -15.69 9.65 2.49
CA LEU A 101 -16.12 9.53 3.88
C LEU A 101 -14.93 9.29 4.83
N VAL A 102 -13.88 8.62 4.37
CA VAL A 102 -12.63 8.45 5.13
C VAL A 102 -11.70 9.66 4.96
N ALA A 103 -11.53 10.15 3.73
CA ALA A 103 -10.54 11.16 3.41
C ALA A 103 -10.89 12.54 3.97
N LEU A 104 -12.14 12.99 3.90
CA LEU A 104 -12.54 14.32 4.35
C LEU A 104 -12.38 14.51 5.87
N PRO A 105 -12.87 13.60 6.75
CA PRO A 105 -12.62 13.71 8.19
C PRO A 105 -11.14 13.61 8.54
N THR A 106 -10.38 12.77 7.81
CA THR A 106 -8.93 12.65 8.00
C THR A 106 -8.22 13.96 7.67
N LEU A 107 -8.58 14.60 6.56
CA LEU A 107 -8.04 15.90 6.17
C LEU A 107 -8.39 16.97 7.19
N TYR A 108 -9.64 17.02 7.65
CA TYR A 108 -10.04 17.92 8.72
C TYR A 108 -9.22 17.70 10.01
N TYR A 109 -9.09 16.44 10.43
CA TYR A 109 -8.31 16.07 11.62
C TYR A 109 -6.83 16.46 11.49
N LEU A 110 -6.24 16.21 10.32
CA LEU A 110 -4.88 16.59 9.96
C LEU A 110 -4.67 18.10 10.06
N LEU A 111 -5.54 18.90 9.43
CA LEU A 111 -5.43 20.35 9.40
C LEU A 111 -5.57 20.96 10.80
N HIS A 112 -6.50 20.43 11.61
CA HIS A 112 -6.71 20.90 12.98
C HIS A 112 -5.51 20.58 13.90
N HIS A 113 -4.81 19.46 13.66
CA HIS A 113 -3.68 19.01 14.49
C HIS A 113 -2.32 19.16 13.81
N ARG A 114 -2.21 20.01 12.78
CA ARG A 114 -1.00 20.15 11.93
C ARG A 114 0.28 20.39 12.73
N TYR A 115 0.24 21.23 13.76
CA TYR A 115 1.41 21.52 14.61
C TYR A 115 1.92 20.26 15.30
N ARG A 116 1.01 19.46 15.87
CA ARG A 116 1.35 18.18 16.51
C ARG A 116 1.90 17.19 15.49
N LEU A 117 1.34 17.15 14.28
CA LEU A 117 1.89 16.32 13.21
C LEU A 117 3.34 16.71 12.91
N PHE A 118 3.64 18.00 12.73
CA PHE A 118 5.02 18.44 12.45
C PHE A 118 6.00 18.00 13.52
N VAL A 119 5.62 18.10 14.80
CA VAL A 119 6.45 17.65 15.93
C VAL A 119 6.65 16.13 15.90
N GLU A 120 5.57 15.36 15.70
CA GLU A 120 5.60 13.90 15.60
C GLU A 120 6.47 13.43 14.42
N MET A 121 6.36 14.09 13.28
CA MET A 121 7.09 13.74 12.04
C MET A 121 8.59 14.03 12.13
N ARG A 122 9.03 15.01 12.94
CA ARG A 122 10.46 15.32 13.07
C ARG A 122 11.29 14.13 13.57
N LEU A 123 10.73 13.35 14.51
CA LEU A 123 11.36 12.13 15.01
C LEU A 123 11.16 10.95 14.06
N TYR A 124 10.00 10.90 13.38
CA TYR A 124 9.69 9.80 12.47
C TYR A 124 10.51 9.86 11.17
N PHE A 125 10.74 11.05 10.60
CA PHE A 125 11.40 11.23 9.29
C PHE A 125 12.86 10.77 9.24
N THR A 126 13.55 10.74 10.37
CA THR A 126 14.93 10.25 10.44
C THR A 126 15.01 8.77 10.77
N SER A 127 13.87 8.09 10.88
CA SER A 127 13.77 6.69 11.26
C SER A 127 13.77 5.77 10.03
N MET A 128 14.35 4.57 10.19
CA MET A 128 14.32 3.52 9.17
C MET A 128 12.89 3.11 8.74
N PRO A 129 11.90 2.98 9.65
CA PRO A 129 10.50 2.75 9.27
C PRO A 129 9.96 3.80 8.30
N PHE A 130 10.29 5.08 8.49
CA PHE A 130 9.86 6.11 7.54
C PHE A 130 10.50 5.94 6.16
N GLY A 131 11.79 5.58 6.10
CA GLY A 131 12.46 5.30 4.82
C GLY A 131 11.77 4.17 4.04
N LEU A 132 11.39 3.08 4.72
CA LEU A 132 10.61 1.99 4.11
C LEU A 132 9.23 2.44 3.65
N PHE A 133 8.52 3.20 4.49
CA PHE A 133 7.21 3.73 4.15
C PHE A 133 7.28 4.63 2.91
N LEU A 134 8.25 5.54 2.87
CA LEU A 134 8.44 6.47 1.75
C LEU A 134 8.80 5.72 0.46
N ALA A 135 9.70 4.73 0.54
CA ALA A 135 10.04 3.89 -0.61
C ALA A 135 8.81 3.14 -1.15
N GLY A 136 8.00 2.57 -0.26
CA GLY A 136 6.77 1.90 -0.66
C GLY A 136 5.74 2.86 -1.25
N PHE A 137 5.54 4.01 -0.62
CA PHE A 137 4.64 5.06 -1.10
C PHE A 137 5.03 5.56 -2.49
N LEU A 138 6.31 5.87 -2.72
CA LEU A 138 6.78 6.32 -4.02
C LEU A 138 6.65 5.22 -5.08
N SER A 139 6.89 3.96 -4.70
CA SER A 139 6.74 2.82 -5.62
C SER A 139 5.29 2.66 -6.09
N THR A 140 4.32 2.63 -5.17
CA THR A 140 2.90 2.46 -5.52
C THR A 140 2.29 3.72 -6.14
N PHE A 141 2.40 4.88 -5.49
CA PHE A 141 1.57 6.04 -5.85
C PHE A 141 2.20 6.96 -6.90
N VAL A 142 3.50 6.81 -7.15
CA VAL A 142 4.21 7.65 -8.13
C VAL A 142 4.76 6.79 -9.26
N PHE A 143 5.63 5.83 -8.94
CA PHE A 143 6.37 5.09 -9.96
C PHE A 143 5.48 4.12 -10.74
N SER A 144 4.64 3.33 -10.06
CA SER A 144 3.68 2.46 -10.74
C SER A 144 2.80 3.23 -11.73
N ARG A 145 2.29 4.41 -11.33
CA ARG A 145 1.46 5.25 -12.20
C ARG A 145 2.18 5.78 -13.43
N LEU A 146 3.50 5.92 -13.37
CA LEU A 146 4.31 6.26 -14.55
C LEU A 146 4.45 5.04 -15.46
N LEU A 147 4.67 3.85 -14.89
CA LEU A 147 4.73 2.58 -15.63
C LEU A 147 3.37 2.18 -16.22
N GLY A 148 2.25 2.53 -15.59
CA GLY A 148 0.89 2.25 -16.06
C GLY A 148 0.49 2.99 -17.35
N ARG A 149 1.33 3.93 -17.83
CA ARG A 149 1.03 4.74 -19.02
C ARG A 149 1.23 3.91 -20.29
N GLY A 150 0.13 3.55 -20.95
CA GLY A 150 0.15 2.80 -22.22
C GLY A 150 1.08 3.42 -23.29
N LYS A 151 1.17 4.75 -23.37
CA LYS A 151 2.07 5.45 -24.32
C LYS A 151 3.54 5.05 -24.18
N MET A 152 4.01 4.80 -22.94
CA MET A 152 5.39 4.39 -22.69
C MET A 152 5.67 3.02 -23.32
N TRP A 153 4.75 2.09 -23.16
CA TRP A 153 4.87 0.72 -23.66
C TRP A 153 4.61 0.62 -25.16
N GLN A 154 3.68 1.41 -25.70
CA GLN A 154 3.47 1.53 -27.14
C GLN A 154 4.74 2.06 -27.83
N ALA A 155 5.42 3.06 -27.23
CA ALA A 155 6.67 3.57 -27.75
C ALA A 155 7.83 2.54 -27.62
N ALA A 156 7.85 1.74 -26.55
CA ALA A 156 8.90 0.76 -26.32
C ALA A 156 8.73 -0.53 -27.15
N MET A 157 7.49 -0.96 -27.40
CA MET A 157 7.16 -2.24 -28.05
C MET A 157 6.73 -2.08 -29.52
N GLY A 158 6.34 -0.87 -29.94
CA GLY A 158 5.86 -0.63 -31.31
C GLY A 158 4.63 -1.47 -31.65
N ASP A 159 4.69 -2.13 -32.82
CA ASP A 159 3.59 -2.96 -33.34
C ASP A 159 3.31 -4.21 -32.48
N ASP A 160 4.28 -4.64 -31.67
CA ASP A 160 4.17 -5.79 -30.75
C ASP A 160 3.60 -5.40 -29.37
N TYR A 161 2.89 -4.27 -29.26
CA TYR A 161 2.35 -3.81 -27.98
C TYR A 161 1.37 -4.82 -27.36
N MET A 162 1.76 -5.36 -26.21
CA MET A 162 0.92 -6.26 -25.41
C MET A 162 0.49 -5.57 -24.12
N ARG A 163 -0.80 -5.23 -24.03
CA ARG A 163 -1.39 -4.59 -22.84
C ARG A 163 -1.13 -5.36 -21.55
N ILE A 164 -1.13 -6.69 -21.60
CA ILE A 164 -0.89 -7.54 -20.41
C ILE A 164 0.49 -7.33 -19.79
N VAL A 165 1.52 -7.00 -20.59
CA VAL A 165 2.87 -6.72 -20.06
C VAL A 165 2.87 -5.41 -19.27
N LYS A 166 2.19 -4.40 -19.81
CA LYS A 166 1.99 -3.09 -19.17
C LYS A 166 1.23 -3.24 -17.85
N ASP A 167 0.12 -3.98 -17.86
CA ASP A 167 -0.70 -4.23 -16.66
C ASP A 167 0.09 -5.05 -15.62
N MET A 168 0.79 -6.11 -16.04
CA MET A 168 1.62 -6.91 -15.13
C MET A 168 2.74 -6.10 -14.46
N VAL A 169 3.42 -5.21 -15.20
CA VAL A 169 4.50 -4.39 -14.63
C VAL A 169 3.95 -3.33 -13.68
N GLU A 170 2.79 -2.72 -14.01
CA GLU A 170 2.06 -1.83 -13.11
C GLU A 170 1.75 -2.56 -11.80
N GLU A 171 1.05 -3.70 -11.87
CA GLU A 171 0.69 -4.53 -10.72
C GLU A 171 1.90 -4.92 -9.87
N CYS A 172 2.95 -5.50 -10.47
CA CYS A 172 4.18 -5.87 -9.76
C CYS A 172 4.77 -4.70 -8.95
N SER A 173 4.76 -3.52 -9.56
CA SER A 173 5.32 -2.31 -8.96
C SER A 173 4.45 -1.73 -7.84
N GLU A 174 3.12 -1.87 -7.93
CA GLU A 174 2.20 -1.55 -6.83
C GLU A 174 2.40 -2.51 -5.67
N SER A 175 2.48 -3.81 -5.95
CA SER A 175 2.57 -4.86 -4.93
C SER A 175 3.83 -4.75 -4.08
N ILE A 176 5.00 -4.50 -4.70
CA ILE A 176 6.24 -4.29 -3.93
C ILE A 176 6.13 -3.03 -3.06
N GLY A 177 5.46 -1.98 -3.54
CA GLY A 177 5.22 -0.78 -2.77
C GLY A 177 4.34 -1.02 -1.55
N TYR A 178 3.26 -1.79 -1.68
CA TYR A 178 2.42 -2.18 -0.55
C TYR A 178 3.16 -3.09 0.45
N LEU A 179 4.00 -4.03 -0.01
CA LEU A 179 4.85 -4.84 0.86
C LEU A 179 5.83 -3.97 1.67
N LEU A 180 6.49 -3.01 1.03
CA LEU A 180 7.39 -2.06 1.70
C LEU A 180 6.64 -1.22 2.75
N ILE A 181 5.42 -0.78 2.44
CA ILE A 181 4.56 -0.09 3.41
C ILE A 181 4.24 -1.02 4.59
N LEU A 182 3.87 -2.28 4.36
CA LEU A 182 3.60 -3.22 5.46
C LEU A 182 4.84 -3.47 6.32
N PHE A 183 6.01 -3.67 5.70
CA PHE A 183 7.28 -3.83 6.41
C PHE A 183 7.63 -2.59 7.23
N SER A 184 7.30 -1.40 6.72
CA SER A 184 7.47 -0.15 7.47
C SER A 184 6.66 -0.14 8.77
N VAL A 185 5.44 -0.71 8.77
CA VAL A 185 4.58 -0.79 9.97
C VAL A 185 5.15 -1.78 10.97
N ILE A 186 5.70 -2.91 10.51
CA ILE A 186 6.38 -3.89 11.35
C ILE A 186 7.61 -3.25 12.02
N GLU A 187 8.47 -2.57 11.26
CA GLU A 187 9.65 -1.89 11.81
C GLU A 187 9.26 -0.72 12.72
N LEU A 188 8.16 -0.03 12.42
CA LEU A 188 7.60 1.02 13.27
C LEU A 188 7.20 0.46 14.64
N TYR A 189 6.61 -0.74 14.71
CA TYR A 189 6.31 -1.38 16.00
C TYR A 189 7.56 -1.56 16.86
N PHE A 190 8.64 -2.11 16.30
CA PHE A 190 9.91 -2.29 17.01
C PHE A 190 10.58 -0.95 17.37
N PHE A 191 10.45 0.05 16.50
CA PHE A 191 10.93 1.40 16.77
C PHE A 191 10.18 2.04 17.95
N ALA A 192 8.85 2.00 17.95
CA ALA A 192 8.00 2.51 19.02
C ALA A 192 8.25 1.76 20.35
N GLN A 193 8.48 0.46 20.30
CA GLN A 193 8.85 -0.33 21.48
C GLN A 193 10.18 0.11 22.09
N ARG A 194 11.19 0.39 21.26
CA ARG A 194 12.48 0.91 21.74
C ARG A 194 12.34 2.30 22.35
N LEU A 195 11.59 3.20 21.70
CA LEU A 195 11.31 4.52 22.24
C LEU A 195 10.64 4.46 23.62
N ARG A 196 9.60 3.62 23.76
CA ARG A 196 8.89 3.45 25.03
C ARG A 196 9.80 2.93 26.15
N ARG A 197 10.76 2.04 25.85
CA ARG A 197 11.70 1.52 26.86
C ARG A 197 12.76 2.55 27.29
N HIS A 198 13.11 3.49 26.42
CA HIS A 198 14.12 4.51 26.73
C HIS A 198 13.55 5.75 27.42
N TYR A 199 12.28 6.09 27.17
CA TYR A 199 11.65 7.33 27.66
C TYR A 199 10.47 7.13 28.61
N GLY A 200 10.03 5.88 28.84
CA GLY A 200 8.93 5.53 29.75
C GLY A 200 9.43 4.69 30.92
#